data_AF-E7MNU6-F1
#
_entry.id   AF-E7MNU6-F1
#
_cell.length_a   1.000
_cell.length_b   1.000
_cell.length_c   1.000
_cell.angle_alpha   90.00
_cell.angle_beta   90.00
_cell.angle_gamma   90.00
#
_symmetry.space_group_name_H-M   'P 1'
#
loop_
_entity.id
_entity.type
_entity.pdbx_description
1 polymer ?
#
loop_
_entity_poly.entity_id
_entity_poly.type
_entity_poly.pdbx_seq_one_letter_code
_entity_poly.pdbx_strand_id
1 'polypeptide(L)'
;MTQKNKKHGLKLVHIVFTVCLILILAPAIYFGWMLASTYMDSHSPVLGSRYENDLNPAITKDQLKQVDEAVGKLDGVTGHSVHLATGTLRVYVDVAEDSTAEVVQDVTGRAYEAVVAILDPNVYFSQGNDMKMYDLEIHTSNMKDGRDKDNFIYGIFTKTSAMSAPQYQLVSSPKNAEVAQSLRDAVAARKAAEAAAAAEAQAQKEQQSTENTENTENTESTQTQETQQTEQTQQ
;
A
#
# COMPACT_ATOMS: atom_id res chain seq x y z
N MET A 1 24.43 -77.09 48.95
CA MET A 1 24.18 -76.89 47.50
C MET A 1 24.08 -75.40 47.23
N THR A 2 24.96 -74.88 46.38
CA THR A 2 25.24 -73.46 46.15
C THR A 2 24.12 -72.78 45.37
N GLN A 3 23.43 -71.80 45.95
CA GLN A 3 22.49 -70.95 45.22
C GLN A 3 23.25 -69.93 44.35
N LYS A 4 23.01 -70.02 43.04
CA LYS A 4 23.57 -69.17 41.98
C LYS A 4 23.33 -67.68 42.21
N ASN A 5 24.41 -66.89 42.12
CA ASN A 5 24.38 -65.42 42.00
C ASN A 5 23.64 -64.96 40.75
N LYS A 6 22.31 -64.76 40.84
CA LYS A 6 21.48 -64.14 39.78
C LYS A 6 21.22 -62.65 39.98
N LYS A 7 21.99 -61.96 40.84
CA LYS A 7 21.74 -60.54 41.16
C LYS A 7 22.47 -59.54 40.25
N HIS A 8 23.38 -59.97 39.40
CA HIS A 8 24.19 -59.07 38.56
C HIS A 8 23.55 -58.71 37.20
N GLY A 9 22.71 -59.59 36.62
CA GLY A 9 22.05 -59.34 35.33
C GLY A 9 20.95 -58.29 35.40
N LEU A 10 20.19 -58.25 36.49
CA LEU A 10 19.09 -57.29 36.66
C LEU A 10 19.60 -55.85 36.79
N LYS A 11 20.72 -55.63 37.51
CA LYS A 11 21.33 -54.29 37.65
C LYS A 11 21.87 -53.75 36.33
N LEU A 12 22.50 -54.58 35.50
CA LEU A 12 23.02 -54.15 34.20
C LEU A 12 21.89 -53.77 33.23
N VAL A 13 20.80 -54.56 33.19
CA VAL A 13 19.63 -54.26 32.36
C VAL A 13 18.97 -52.95 32.78
N HIS A 14 18.82 -52.69 34.08
CA HIS A 14 18.29 -51.40 34.55
C HIS A 14 19.20 -50.22 34.20
N ILE A 15 20.53 -50.38 34.27
CA ILE A 15 21.47 -49.31 33.90
C ILE A 15 21.38 -49.02 32.40
N VAL A 16 21.45 -50.05 31.54
CA VAL A 16 21.36 -49.88 30.08
C VAL A 16 20.02 -49.29 29.67
N PHE A 17 18.92 -49.76 30.28
CA PHE A 17 17.58 -49.21 30.05
C PHE A 17 17.49 -47.72 30.45
N THR A 18 18.05 -47.35 31.61
CA THR A 18 18.06 -45.96 32.08
C THR A 18 18.89 -45.05 31.16
N VAL A 19 20.04 -45.52 30.68
CA VAL A 19 20.89 -44.75 29.76
C VAL A 19 20.20 -44.56 28.40
N CYS A 20 19.61 -45.62 27.82
CA CYS A 20 18.83 -45.49 26.59
C CYS A 20 17.60 -44.58 26.75
N LEU A 21 16.93 -44.65 27.90
CA LEU A 21 15.81 -43.77 28.21
C LEU A 21 16.26 -42.31 28.22
N ILE A 22 17.36 -41.98 28.90
CA ILE A 22 17.90 -40.61 28.94
C ILE A 22 18.29 -40.11 27.55
N LEU A 23 18.94 -40.97 26.73
CA LEU A 23 19.34 -40.61 25.37
C LEU A 23 18.16 -40.28 24.45
N ILE A 24 16.97 -40.82 24.73
CA ILE A 24 15.74 -40.50 23.99
C ILE A 24 15.01 -39.32 24.64
N LEU A 25 14.90 -39.30 25.97
CA LEU A 25 14.14 -38.27 26.70
C LEU A 25 14.79 -36.88 26.61
N ALA A 26 16.12 -36.81 26.74
CA ALA A 26 16.84 -35.54 26.76
C ALA A 26 16.62 -34.72 25.47
N PRO A 27 16.83 -35.26 24.25
CA PRO A 27 16.53 -34.52 23.03
C PRO A 27 15.03 -34.25 22.88
N ALA A 28 14.15 -35.18 23.25
CA ALA A 28 12.69 -34.96 23.16
C ALA A 28 12.22 -33.80 24.06
N ILE A 29 12.77 -33.66 25.26
CA ILE A 29 12.48 -32.55 26.17
C ILE A 29 13.02 -31.23 25.60
N TYR A 30 14.24 -31.23 25.06
CA TYR A 30 14.83 -30.04 24.46
C TYR A 30 14.00 -29.56 23.26
N PHE A 31 13.65 -30.46 22.33
CA PHE A 31 12.80 -30.13 21.18
C PHE A 31 11.39 -29.72 21.60
N GLY A 32 10.81 -30.38 22.61
CA GLY A 32 9.51 -30.00 23.17
C GLY A 32 9.52 -28.59 23.75
N TRP A 33 10.56 -28.23 24.50
CA TRP A 33 10.74 -26.87 25.04
C TRP A 33 10.98 -25.83 23.95
N MET A 34 11.77 -26.15 22.92
CA MET A 34 12.01 -25.27 21.77
C MET A 34 10.72 -25.04 20.95
N LEU A 35 9.92 -26.07 20.72
CA LEU A 35 8.63 -25.95 20.02
C LEU A 35 7.62 -25.14 20.84
N ALA A 36 7.56 -25.35 22.17
CA ALA A 36 6.68 -24.59 23.04
C ALA A 36 7.07 -23.10 23.11
N SER A 37 8.36 -22.79 23.26
CA SER A 37 8.86 -21.40 23.29
C SER A 37 8.61 -20.71 21.96
N THR A 38 8.96 -21.33 20.83
CA THR A 38 8.69 -20.76 19.51
C THR A 38 7.20 -20.56 19.24
N TYR A 39 6.33 -21.52 19.61
CA TYR A 39 4.89 -21.37 19.49
C TYR A 39 4.36 -20.20 20.35
N MET A 40 4.88 -20.02 21.56
CA MET A 40 4.51 -18.87 22.41
C MET A 40 4.98 -17.53 21.82
N ASP A 41 6.19 -17.49 21.26
CA ASP A 41 6.75 -16.28 20.63
C ASP A 41 6.11 -15.96 19.26
N SER A 42 5.55 -16.97 18.58
CA SER A 42 4.95 -16.83 17.23
C SER A 42 3.67 -15.99 17.18
N HIS A 43 3.05 -15.68 18.32
CA HIS A 43 1.74 -15.01 18.38
C HIS A 43 1.80 -13.51 18.66
N SER A 44 3.00 -12.94 18.82
CA SER A 44 3.18 -11.51 19.00
C SER A 44 3.90 -10.93 17.78
N PRO A 45 3.37 -9.89 17.12
CA PRO A 45 4.13 -9.22 16.08
C PRO A 45 5.45 -8.74 16.67
N VAL A 46 6.55 -8.93 15.95
CA VAL A 46 7.82 -8.30 16.31
C VAL A 46 7.63 -6.80 16.15
N LEU A 47 7.32 -6.12 17.25
CA LEU A 47 7.25 -4.67 17.31
C LEU A 47 8.69 -4.12 17.33
N GLY A 48 9.36 -4.18 16.20
CA GLY A 48 10.62 -3.48 16.00
C GLY A 48 10.36 -1.98 15.89
N SER A 49 11.05 -1.17 16.69
CA SER A 49 11.13 0.26 16.39
C SER A 49 12.09 0.43 15.21
N ARG A 50 11.57 0.85 14.05
CA ARG A 50 12.36 1.10 12.83
C ARG A 50 13.53 2.08 13.07
N TYR A 51 13.40 2.90 14.10
CA TYR A 51 14.33 3.98 14.45
C TYR A 51 14.86 3.86 15.89
N GLU A 52 15.03 2.64 16.41
CA GLU A 52 15.63 2.45 17.73
C GLU A 52 17.06 3.02 17.74
N ASN A 53 17.30 4.06 18.55
CA ASN A 53 18.52 4.85 18.58
C ASN A 53 18.85 5.64 17.30
N ASP A 54 17.94 5.71 16.32
CA ASP A 54 18.03 6.58 15.14
C ASP A 54 17.36 7.94 15.41
N LEU A 55 17.45 8.88 14.46
CA LEU A 55 16.78 10.18 14.54
C LEU A 55 17.22 11.02 15.77
N ASN A 56 18.52 10.99 16.07
CA ASN A 56 19.13 11.75 17.16
C ASN A 56 20.12 12.78 16.58
N PRO A 57 19.94 14.09 16.81
CA PRO A 57 18.91 14.70 17.67
C PRO A 57 17.50 14.59 17.10
N ALA A 58 16.53 14.45 18.00
CA ALA A 58 15.12 14.47 17.63
C ALA A 58 14.68 15.90 17.29
N ILE A 59 13.87 16.06 16.25
CA ILE A 59 13.22 17.35 15.94
C ILE A 59 12.17 17.64 17.01
N THR A 60 12.29 18.79 17.67
CA THR A 60 11.39 19.18 18.78
C THR A 60 10.11 19.85 18.26
N LYS A 61 9.07 19.91 19.11
CA LYS A 61 7.83 20.61 18.79
C LYS A 61 8.03 22.10 18.53
N ASP A 62 8.95 22.73 19.26
CA ASP A 62 9.27 24.15 19.08
C ASP A 62 9.95 24.38 17.73
N GLN A 63 10.87 23.50 17.33
CA GLN A 63 11.46 23.54 15.99
C GLN A 63 10.42 23.35 14.89
N LEU A 64 9.47 22.40 15.05
CA LEU A 64 8.36 22.24 14.09
C LEU A 64 7.51 23.51 13.98
N LYS A 65 7.22 24.16 15.12
CA LYS A 65 6.47 25.42 15.14
C LYS A 65 7.26 26.56 14.48
N GLN A 66 8.57 26.64 14.72
CA GLN A 66 9.43 27.63 14.07
C GLN A 66 9.47 27.42 12.56
N VAL A 67 9.53 26.17 12.09
CA VAL A 67 9.48 25.83 10.66
C VAL A 67 8.13 26.25 10.07
N ASP A 68 7.03 25.90 10.72
CA ASP A 68 5.67 26.28 10.30
C ASP A 68 5.52 27.81 10.19
N GLU A 69 5.94 28.54 11.21
CA GLU A 69 5.90 30.01 11.22
C GLU A 69 6.82 30.63 10.16
N ALA A 70 8.00 30.05 9.90
CA ALA A 70 8.95 30.57 8.92
C ALA A 70 8.41 30.38 7.49
N VAL A 71 7.86 29.20 7.20
CA VAL A 71 7.25 28.89 5.89
C VAL A 71 6.01 29.75 5.65
N GLY A 72 5.15 29.94 6.66
CA GLY A 72 3.96 30.77 6.54
C GLY A 72 4.22 32.27 6.35
N LYS A 73 5.44 32.75 6.60
CA LYS A 73 5.86 34.15 6.38
C LYS A 73 6.45 34.39 4.99
N LEU A 74 6.60 33.35 4.17
CA LEU A 74 7.17 33.48 2.83
C LEU A 74 6.18 34.17 1.89
N ASP A 75 6.68 35.11 1.08
CA ASP A 75 5.87 35.77 0.06
C ASP A 75 5.33 34.76 -0.96
N GLY A 76 4.04 34.88 -1.28
CA GLY A 76 3.34 34.01 -2.22
C GLY A 76 2.76 32.72 -1.61
N VAL A 77 2.96 32.46 -0.32
CA VAL A 77 2.32 31.37 0.40
C VAL A 77 0.91 31.79 0.82
N THR A 78 -0.09 30.99 0.45
CA THR A 78 -1.51 31.21 0.77
C THR A 78 -2.01 30.27 1.87
N GLY A 79 -1.31 29.16 2.09
CA GLY A 79 -1.58 28.19 3.14
C GLY A 79 -0.37 27.31 3.39
N HIS A 80 -0.25 26.75 4.60
CA HIS A 80 0.86 25.87 4.94
C HIS A 80 0.49 24.89 6.06
N SER A 81 1.20 23.77 6.13
CA SER A 81 1.19 22.90 7.30
C SER A 81 2.45 22.06 7.40
N VAL A 82 2.90 21.80 8.63
CA VAL A 82 4.09 20.99 8.91
C VAL A 82 3.71 19.74 9.71
N HIS A 83 4.19 18.59 9.25
CA HIS A 83 3.93 17.29 9.88
C HIS A 83 5.19 16.45 9.95
N LEU A 84 5.50 15.88 11.12
CA LEU A 84 6.57 14.91 11.30
C LEU A 84 5.96 13.51 11.44
N ALA A 85 6.07 12.69 10.40
CA ALA A 85 5.52 11.34 10.37
C ALA A 85 6.65 10.31 10.23
N THR A 86 6.87 9.50 11.27
CA THR A 86 7.70 8.28 11.22
C THR A 86 9.06 8.46 10.52
N GLY A 87 9.80 9.51 10.86
CA GLY A 87 11.13 9.79 10.30
C GLY A 87 11.13 10.71 9.07
N THR A 88 9.99 11.23 8.62
CA THR A 88 9.91 12.18 7.51
C THR A 88 9.26 13.47 7.96
N LEU A 89 9.97 14.59 7.79
CA LEU A 89 9.41 15.93 7.93
C LEU A 89 8.73 16.31 6.62
N ARG A 90 7.43 16.52 6.67
CA ARG A 90 6.60 16.95 5.53
C ARG A 90 6.15 18.38 5.75
N VAL A 91 6.43 19.22 4.77
CA VAL A 91 5.97 20.60 4.72
C VAL A 91 5.04 20.73 3.53
N TYR A 92 3.80 21.13 3.76
CA TYR A 92 2.83 21.44 2.72
C TYR A 92 2.74 22.95 2.58
N VAL A 93 2.76 23.41 1.34
CA VAL A 93 2.72 24.83 0.98
C VAL A 93 1.71 25.01 -0.15
N ASP A 94 0.73 25.85 0.08
CA ASP A 94 -0.23 26.28 -0.92
C ASP A 94 0.21 27.65 -1.47
N VAL A 95 0.10 27.83 -2.78
CA VAL A 95 0.34 29.11 -3.48
C VAL A 95 -0.94 29.58 -4.17
N ALA A 96 -0.91 30.72 -4.84
CA ALA A 96 -2.06 31.24 -5.58
C ALA A 96 -2.47 30.29 -6.72
N GLU A 97 -3.77 30.17 -7.00
CA GLU A 97 -4.31 29.22 -8.00
C GLU A 97 -3.79 29.48 -9.44
N ASP A 98 -3.44 30.73 -9.76
CA ASP A 98 -2.90 31.18 -11.04
C ASP A 98 -1.36 31.08 -11.14
N SER A 99 -0.70 30.52 -10.11
CA SER A 99 0.75 30.33 -10.11
C SER A 99 1.21 29.42 -11.25
N THR A 100 2.39 29.71 -11.79
CA THR A 100 3.05 28.87 -12.79
C THR A 100 3.95 27.80 -12.15
N ALA A 101 4.47 26.87 -12.95
CA ALA A 101 5.40 25.84 -12.49
C ALA A 101 6.70 26.45 -11.92
N GLU A 102 7.17 27.55 -12.51
CA GLU A 102 8.35 28.29 -12.05
C GLU A 102 8.10 28.93 -10.68
N VAL A 103 6.92 29.52 -10.47
CA VAL A 103 6.52 30.09 -9.17
C VAL A 103 6.44 28.99 -8.11
N VAL A 104 5.83 27.85 -8.43
CA VAL A 104 5.77 26.70 -7.52
C VAL A 104 7.17 26.24 -7.16
N GLN A 105 8.07 26.06 -8.14
CA GLN A 105 9.45 25.66 -7.89
C GLN A 105 10.22 26.66 -7.04
N ASP A 106 10.09 27.96 -7.31
CA ASP A 106 10.72 29.03 -6.52
C ASP A 106 10.24 29.01 -5.07
N VAL A 107 8.92 28.97 -4.84
CA VAL A 107 8.34 28.89 -3.49
C VAL A 107 8.80 27.63 -2.77
N THR A 108 8.85 26.48 -3.44
CA THR A 108 9.39 25.25 -2.86
C THR A 108 10.85 25.42 -2.43
N GLY A 109 11.67 26.07 -3.25
CA GLY A 109 13.07 26.37 -2.92
C GLY A 109 13.20 27.30 -1.71
N ARG A 110 12.42 28.37 -1.64
CA ARG A 110 12.41 29.28 -0.48
C ARG A 110 11.90 28.60 0.79
N ALA A 111 10.91 27.70 0.67
CA ALA A 111 10.45 26.88 1.78
C ALA A 111 11.56 25.94 2.28
N TYR A 112 12.35 25.36 1.38
CA TYR A 112 13.54 24.59 1.76
C TYR A 112 14.54 25.45 2.55
N GLU A 113 14.91 26.62 2.03
CA GLU A 113 15.83 27.54 2.72
C GLU A 113 15.31 27.93 4.12
N ALA A 114 14.01 28.18 4.25
CA ALA A 114 13.37 28.47 5.54
C ALA A 114 13.47 27.30 6.54
N VAL A 115 13.28 26.05 6.06
CA VAL A 115 13.41 24.85 6.90
C VAL A 115 14.85 24.69 7.38
N VAL A 116 15.83 24.78 6.46
CA VAL A 116 17.23 24.46 6.76
C VAL A 116 17.94 25.54 7.57
N ALA A 117 17.41 26.77 7.57
CA ALA A 117 17.83 27.82 8.49
C ALA A 117 17.54 27.49 9.96
N ILE A 118 16.58 26.59 10.22
CA ILE A 118 16.18 26.14 11.57
C ILE A 118 16.73 24.75 11.87
N LEU A 119 16.72 23.86 10.88
CA LEU A 119 17.14 22.46 10.98
C LEU A 119 18.32 22.21 10.04
N ASP A 120 19.54 22.21 10.59
CA ASP A 120 20.77 21.96 9.81
C ASP A 120 20.67 20.62 9.03
N PRO A 121 20.78 20.63 7.69
CA PRO A 121 20.69 19.44 6.86
C PRO A 121 21.72 18.36 7.17
N ASN A 122 22.91 18.75 7.64
CA ASN A 122 23.96 17.80 8.01
C ASN A 122 23.66 17.09 9.33
N VAL A 123 22.85 17.73 10.18
CA VAL A 123 22.44 17.18 11.48
C VAL A 123 21.17 16.34 11.32
N TYR A 124 20.14 16.88 10.66
CA TYR A 124 18.80 16.29 10.69
C TYR A 124 18.45 15.47 9.46
N PHE A 125 19.03 15.77 8.28
CA PHE A 125 18.57 15.23 6.99
C PHE A 125 19.65 14.49 6.20
N SER A 126 20.77 14.15 6.83
CA SER A 126 21.89 13.44 6.20
C SER A 126 22.38 12.35 7.12
N GLN A 127 22.73 11.19 6.56
CA GLN A 127 23.29 10.09 7.35
C GLN A 127 24.63 10.51 8.00
N GLY A 128 24.77 10.16 9.28
CA GLY A 128 26.00 10.35 10.04
C GLY A 128 26.06 9.36 11.20
N ASN A 129 27.26 8.95 11.60
CA ASN A 129 27.49 8.05 12.75
C ASN A 129 26.70 6.73 12.72
N ASP A 130 26.55 6.12 11.54
CA ASP A 130 25.76 4.89 11.30
C ASP A 130 24.26 4.99 11.65
N MET A 131 23.75 6.21 11.81
CA MET A 131 22.36 6.48 12.15
C MET A 131 21.53 6.85 10.92
N LYS A 132 20.29 6.35 10.87
CA LYS A 132 19.29 6.85 9.93
C LYS A 132 18.75 8.18 10.44
N MET A 133 18.83 9.19 9.59
CA MET A 133 18.33 10.53 9.87
C MET A 133 17.02 10.78 9.12
N TYR A 134 16.38 11.92 9.43
CA TYR A 134 15.08 12.25 8.87
C TYR A 134 15.17 12.43 7.36
N ASP A 135 14.07 12.13 6.68
CA ASP A 135 13.85 12.59 5.31
C ASP A 135 13.08 13.93 5.35
N LEU A 136 13.32 14.79 4.38
CA LEU A 136 12.60 16.04 4.18
C LEU A 136 11.83 16.00 2.86
N GLU A 137 10.53 16.27 2.94
CA GLU A 137 9.65 16.43 1.79
C GLU A 137 8.94 17.78 1.89
N ILE A 138 9.04 18.60 0.85
CA ILE A 138 8.30 19.84 0.72
C ILE A 138 7.38 19.72 -0.48
N HIS A 139 6.09 19.78 -0.20
CA HIS A 139 5.01 19.67 -1.17
C HIS A 139 4.45 21.06 -1.42
N THR A 140 4.50 21.52 -2.67
CA THR A 140 3.96 22.82 -3.04
C THR A 140 2.90 22.65 -4.12
N SER A 141 1.72 23.21 -3.88
CA SER A 141 0.55 23.11 -4.76
C SER A 141 -0.07 24.48 -5.01
N ASN A 142 -0.58 24.71 -6.22
CA ASN A 142 -1.46 25.86 -6.46
C ASN A 142 -2.92 25.60 -6.06
N MET A 143 -3.30 24.34 -5.81
CA MET A 143 -4.67 23.97 -5.44
C MET A 143 -4.70 22.78 -4.48
N LYS A 144 -5.46 22.88 -3.39
CA LYS A 144 -5.56 21.81 -2.38
C LYS A 144 -6.19 20.52 -2.91
N ASP A 145 -7.22 20.65 -3.74
CA ASP A 145 -7.99 19.54 -4.33
C ASP A 145 -8.06 19.65 -5.86
N GLY A 146 -6.96 20.10 -6.47
CA GLY A 146 -6.90 20.41 -7.90
C GLY A 146 -6.51 19.25 -8.81
N ARG A 147 -6.21 18.04 -8.30
CA ARG A 147 -5.55 16.96 -9.07
C ARG A 147 -6.15 16.69 -10.45
N ASP A 148 -7.48 16.79 -10.56
CA ASP A 148 -8.22 16.49 -11.79
C ASP A 148 -8.48 17.74 -12.66
N LYS A 149 -7.96 18.90 -12.29
CA LYS A 149 -8.06 20.18 -13.02
C LYS A 149 -6.85 20.39 -13.92
N ASP A 150 -7.09 20.95 -15.11
CA ASP A 150 -6.08 21.11 -16.15
C ASP A 150 -4.91 22.03 -15.77
N ASN A 151 -5.12 23.01 -14.89
CA ASN A 151 -4.10 23.95 -14.43
C ASN A 151 -3.51 23.59 -13.07
N PHE A 152 -3.68 22.34 -12.62
CA PHE A 152 -3.09 21.88 -11.38
C PHE A 152 -1.57 21.74 -11.47
N ILE A 153 -0.87 22.40 -10.56
CA ILE A 153 0.58 22.39 -10.48
C ILE A 153 0.97 21.90 -9.09
N TYR A 154 1.73 20.82 -9.08
CA TYR A 154 2.24 20.18 -7.87
C TYR A 154 3.71 19.84 -8.03
N GLY A 155 4.53 20.40 -7.13
CA GLY A 155 5.95 20.19 -7.02
C GLY A 155 6.30 19.49 -5.71
N ILE A 156 7.30 18.61 -5.75
CA ILE A 156 7.84 17.94 -4.58
C ILE A 156 9.35 18.16 -4.55
N PHE A 157 9.86 18.70 -3.45
CA PHE A 157 11.27 18.72 -3.14
C PHE A 157 11.57 17.63 -2.11
N THR A 158 12.52 16.77 -2.42
CA THR A 158 12.87 15.62 -1.58
C THR A 158 14.36 15.63 -1.26
N LYS A 159 14.67 15.49 0.03
CA LYS A 159 16.01 15.18 0.54
C LYS A 159 15.88 14.00 1.50
N THR A 160 16.20 12.81 1.03
CA THR A 160 16.33 11.67 1.94
C THR A 160 17.69 11.72 2.64
N SER A 161 17.78 11.04 3.79
CA SER A 161 19.02 10.93 4.55
C SER A 161 20.18 10.33 3.74
N ALA A 162 19.87 9.47 2.75
CA ALA A 162 20.84 8.82 1.88
C ALA A 162 21.28 9.66 0.66
N MET A 163 20.55 10.73 0.33
CA MET A 163 20.86 11.59 -0.82
C MET A 163 22.00 12.55 -0.49
N SER A 164 22.94 12.74 -1.42
CA SER A 164 24.01 13.74 -1.30
C SER A 164 23.49 15.18 -1.47
N ALA A 165 22.47 15.37 -2.30
CA ALA A 165 21.84 16.65 -2.57
C ALA A 165 20.32 16.47 -2.71
N PRO A 166 19.53 17.50 -2.38
CA PRO A 166 18.08 17.46 -2.60
C PRO A 166 17.72 17.43 -4.09
N GLN A 167 16.51 16.97 -4.40
CA GLN A 167 15.96 16.97 -5.75
C GLN A 167 14.56 17.58 -5.77
N TYR A 168 14.32 18.49 -6.70
CA TYR A 168 12.97 18.96 -7.03
C TYR A 168 12.38 18.13 -8.17
N GLN A 169 11.08 17.83 -8.09
CA GLN A 169 10.32 17.19 -9.14
C GLN A 169 8.96 17.87 -9.29
N LEU A 170 8.67 18.35 -10.51
CA LEU A 170 7.32 18.71 -10.91
C LEU A 170 6.55 17.43 -11.23
N VAL A 171 5.59 17.05 -10.39
CA VAL A 171 4.85 15.77 -10.49
C VAL A 171 3.49 15.91 -11.18
N SER A 172 3.04 17.14 -11.38
CA SER A 172 1.86 17.51 -12.18
C SER A 172 2.12 17.45 -13.69
N SER A 173 3.37 17.36 -14.12
CA SER A 173 3.76 17.28 -15.52
C SER A 173 4.43 15.94 -15.83
N PRO A 174 4.13 15.32 -17.00
CA PRO A 174 4.75 14.05 -17.35
C PRO A 174 6.24 14.22 -17.63
N LYS A 175 7.06 13.32 -17.07
CA LYS A 175 8.50 13.25 -17.39
C LYS A 175 8.76 13.02 -18.89
N ASN A 176 7.86 12.26 -19.53
CA ASN A 176 7.87 12.04 -20.98
C ASN A 176 6.44 12.17 -21.50
N ALA A 177 6.18 13.24 -22.25
CA ALA A 177 4.85 13.58 -22.74
C ALA A 177 4.31 12.56 -23.75
N GLU A 178 5.17 12.03 -24.62
CA GLU A 178 4.80 11.05 -25.66
C GLU A 178 4.37 9.72 -25.04
N VAL A 179 5.18 9.19 -24.10
CA VAL A 179 4.85 7.95 -23.38
C VAL A 179 3.58 8.14 -22.55
N ALA A 180 3.43 9.28 -21.87
CA ALA A 180 2.21 9.58 -21.11
C ALA A 180 0.97 9.61 -22.02
N GLN A 181 1.08 10.19 -23.22
CA GLN A 181 -0.01 10.21 -24.18
C GLN A 181 -0.35 8.82 -24.71
N SER A 182 0.66 8.04 -25.11
CA SER A 182 0.46 6.65 -25.56
C SER A 182 -0.25 5.79 -24.51
N LEU A 183 0.09 5.96 -23.23
CA LEU A 183 -0.59 5.26 -22.12
C LEU A 183 -2.05 5.71 -21.94
N ARG A 184 -2.35 7.01 -22.10
CA ARG A 184 -3.73 7.52 -22.05
C ARG A 184 -4.57 6.95 -23.20
N ASP A 185 -4.03 6.94 -24.42
CA ASP A 185 -4.71 6.43 -25.61
C ASP A 185 -4.99 4.92 -25.47
N ALA A 186 -4.01 4.15 -24.96
CA ALA A 186 -4.17 2.72 -24.71
C ALA A 186 -5.26 2.43 -23.67
N VAL A 187 -5.35 3.23 -22.60
CA VAL A 187 -6.41 3.10 -21.59
C VAL A 187 -7.78 3.44 -22.18
N ALA A 188 -7.88 4.49 -23.00
CA ALA A 188 -9.13 4.85 -23.66
C ALA A 188 -9.61 3.75 -24.61
N ALA A 189 -8.70 3.18 -25.41
CA ALA A 189 -9.01 2.07 -26.31
C ALA A 189 -9.50 0.83 -25.55
N ARG A 190 -8.84 0.48 -24.44
CA ARG A 190 -9.28 -0.65 -23.59
C ARG A 190 -10.67 -0.43 -23.02
N LYS A 191 -10.95 0.76 -22.46
CA LYS A 191 -12.27 1.11 -21.92
C LYS A 191 -13.36 1.05 -22.99
N ALA A 192 -13.06 1.52 -24.21
CA ALA A 192 -14.00 1.45 -25.32
C ALA A 192 -14.29 0.00 -25.74
N ALA A 193 -13.26 -0.86 -25.78
CA ALA A 193 -13.44 -2.28 -26.08
C ALA A 193 -14.24 -3.01 -25.00
N GLU A 194 -13.99 -2.74 -23.72
CA GLU A 194 -14.75 -3.28 -22.59
C GLU A 194 -16.23 -2.84 -22.66
N ALA A 195 -16.49 -1.57 -22.98
CA ALA A 195 -17.86 -1.05 -23.13
C ALA A 195 -18.59 -1.68 -24.32
N ALA A 196 -17.92 -1.86 -25.46
CA ALA A 196 -18.48 -2.53 -26.63
C ALA A 196 -18.82 -4.00 -26.33
N ALA A 197 -17.90 -4.74 -25.70
CA ALA A 197 -18.14 -6.13 -25.29
C ALA A 197 -19.29 -6.25 -24.28
N ALA A 198 -19.41 -5.30 -23.34
CA ALA A 198 -20.52 -5.27 -22.39
C ALA A 198 -21.87 -4.99 -23.09
N ALA A 199 -21.90 -4.09 -24.07
CA ALA A 199 -23.09 -3.79 -24.86
C ALA A 199 -23.52 -4.99 -25.72
N GLU A 200 -22.57 -5.67 -26.37
CA GLU A 200 -22.84 -6.90 -27.13
C GLU A 200 -23.38 -8.01 -26.23
N ALA A 201 -22.80 -8.20 -25.04
CA ALA A 201 -23.28 -9.18 -24.07
C ALA A 201 -24.68 -8.85 -23.52
N GLN A 202 -25.06 -7.57 -23.42
CA GLN A 202 -26.41 -7.15 -23.05
C GLN A 202 -27.40 -7.38 -24.20
N ALA A 203 -27.05 -7.02 -25.43
CA ALA A 203 -27.87 -7.26 -26.61
C ALA A 203 -28.17 -8.76 -26.83
N GLN A 204 -27.17 -9.62 -26.59
CA GLN A 204 -27.35 -11.08 -26.67
C GLN A 204 -28.29 -11.62 -25.57
N LYS A 205 -28.26 -11.06 -24.36
CA LYS A 205 -29.20 -11.44 -23.28
C LYS A 205 -30.63 -10.99 -23.57
N GLU A 206 -30.82 -9.83 -24.18
CA GLU A 206 -32.15 -9.32 -24.56
C GLU A 206 -32.76 -10.13 -25.72
N GLN A 207 -31.96 -10.51 -26.72
CA GLN A 207 -32.39 -11.41 -27.80
C GLN A 207 -32.76 -12.81 -27.29
N GLN A 208 -32.02 -13.37 -26.33
CA GLN A 208 -32.34 -14.68 -25.75
C GLN A 208 -33.61 -14.66 -24.87
N SER A 209 -33.99 -13.50 -24.34
CA SER A 209 -35.25 -13.31 -23.60
C SER A 209 -36.48 -13.16 -24.49
N THR A 210 -36.31 -12.62 -25.71
CA THR A 210 -37.39 -12.49 -26.71
C THR A 210 -37.65 -13.80 -27.43
N GLU A 211 -36.62 -14.59 -27.74
CA GLU A 211 -36.75 -15.91 -28.38
C GLU A 211 -37.43 -16.95 -27.45
N ASN A 212 -37.23 -16.86 -26.12
CA ASN A 212 -37.96 -17.69 -25.15
C ASN A 212 -39.44 -17.28 -24.98
N THR A 213 -39.81 -16.04 -25.31
CA THR A 213 -41.21 -15.59 -25.26
C THR A 213 -41.96 -16.04 -26.52
N GLU A 214 -41.31 -15.98 -27.69
CA GLU A 214 -41.91 -16.37 -28.97
C GLU A 214 -42.10 -17.90 -29.11
N ASN A 215 -41.25 -18.72 -28.47
CA ASN A 215 -41.46 -20.18 -28.40
C ASN A 215 -42.61 -20.62 -27.48
N THR A 216 -43.08 -19.74 -26.58
CA THR A 216 -44.25 -20.04 -25.74
C THR A 216 -45.57 -19.79 -26.50
N GLU A 217 -45.65 -18.76 -27.35
CA GLU A 217 -46.85 -18.47 -28.15
C GLU A 217 -47.03 -19.41 -29.37
N ASN A 218 -45.95 -19.91 -29.97
CA ASN A 218 -46.07 -20.86 -31.09
C ASN A 218 -46.45 -22.29 -30.68
N THR A 219 -46.38 -22.64 -29.39
CA THR A 219 -46.81 -23.96 -28.92
C THR A 219 -48.32 -24.02 -28.64
N GLU A 220 -48.99 -22.89 -28.36
CA GLU A 220 -50.45 -22.86 -28.16
C GLU A 220 -51.26 -22.82 -29.47
N SER A 221 -50.68 -22.32 -30.57
CA SER A 221 -51.41 -22.15 -31.83
C SER A 221 -51.58 -23.43 -32.66
N THR A 222 -50.91 -24.54 -32.29
CA THR A 222 -51.01 -25.81 -33.04
C THR A 222 -52.01 -26.81 -32.42
N GLN A 223 -52.70 -26.46 -31.32
CA GLN A 223 -53.72 -27.33 -30.71
C GLN A 223 -55.18 -26.96 -31.04
N THR A 224 -55.46 -25.92 -31.82
CA THR A 224 -56.84 -25.43 -32.04
C THR A 224 -57.41 -25.67 -33.45
N GLN A 225 -56.80 -26.51 -34.29
CA GLN A 225 -57.32 -26.79 -35.64
C GLN A 225 -57.82 -28.22 -35.91
N GLU A 226 -57.79 -29.16 -34.96
CA GLU A 226 -58.36 -30.51 -35.17
C GLU A 226 -59.75 -30.76 -34.54
N THR A 227 -60.35 -29.79 -33.83
CA THR A 227 -61.62 -30.04 -33.10
C THR A 227 -62.86 -29.30 -33.64
N GLN A 228 -62.89 -28.96 -34.93
CA GLN A 228 -64.10 -28.43 -35.57
C GLN A 228 -64.41 -29.11 -36.90
N GLN A 229 -64.58 -30.44 -36.91
CA GLN A 229 -65.24 -31.09 -38.03
C GLN A 229 -65.95 -32.41 -37.67
N THR A 230 -66.67 -32.46 -36.56
CA THR A 230 -67.55 -33.62 -36.29
C THR A 230 -68.78 -33.26 -35.46
N GLU A 231 -69.60 -32.30 -35.89
CA GLU A 231 -70.96 -32.16 -35.34
C GLU A 231 -71.93 -31.44 -36.29
N GLN A 232 -72.12 -31.99 -37.49
CA GLN A 232 -73.32 -31.73 -38.30
C GLN A 232 -73.73 -32.97 -39.06
N THR A 233 -74.24 -34.00 -38.37
CA THR A 233 -75.20 -34.95 -38.97
C THR A 233 -75.98 -35.65 -37.85
N GLN A 234 -77.14 -35.10 -37.49
CA GLN A 234 -78.30 -35.86 -37.01
C GLN A 234 -79.54 -34.94 -37.05
N GLN A 235 -80.30 -35.06 -38.14
CA GLN A 235 -81.76 -35.08 -38.12
C GLN A 235 -82.19 -36.49 -38.52
#